data_AF-A0A2X3EKW6-F1
#
_entry.id   AF-A0A2X3EKW6-F1
#
_cell.length_a   1.000
_cell.length_b   1.000
_cell.length_c   1.000
_cell.angle_alpha   90.00
_cell.angle_beta   90.00
_cell.angle_gamma   90.00
#
_symmetry.space_group_name_H-M   'P 1'
#
loop_
_entity.id
_entity.type
_entity.pdbx_description
1 polymer ?
#
loop_
_entity_poly.entity_id
_entity_poly.type
_entity_poly.pdbx_seq_one_letter_code
_entity_poly.pdbx_strand_id
1 'polypeptide(L)'
;MINTGVGYDEKTLPAGAPANGHYKAYILGEGDDGIAKTPQWASRITGIPTDRIIKLAREIGMSKPAYICQGWGPQRQANGELTARAIAMLPILTGNVGINGGNSGARESTYTITIERLPVLENPVKTAISCFTWTDAIARGPEMTASRDGVRGKEKLDVPIKFLWNYAGNTIINQHSDINKTHEILQDESKCETIVVIDNFMTSSAKYADLLLPDLMTVEQEDIIPNDYAGNMGYLIFIQPATSAKFERKPIYWILSEVAKRLGDDVHQRFTEGRTQEQWLQYLYAKMVAKDPALPAYEDLKRMGIYKRKDPNGHFVAYRGLPARS
;
A
#
# COMPACT_ATOMS: atom_id res chain seq x y z
N MET A 1 -15.11 -20.85 25.48
CA MET A 1 -14.20 -21.53 24.52
C MET A 1 -13.50 -20.47 23.69
N ILE A 2 -12.21 -20.62 23.38
CA ILE A 2 -11.51 -19.71 22.47
C ILE A 2 -12.09 -19.99 21.08
N ASN A 3 -12.80 -19.01 20.51
CA ASN A 3 -13.36 -19.09 19.17
C ASN A 3 -12.19 -19.12 18.18
N THR A 4 -11.88 -20.30 17.67
CA THR A 4 -10.79 -20.48 16.73
C THR A 4 -11.35 -20.49 15.32
N GLY A 5 -10.73 -19.76 14.40
CA GLY A 5 -11.21 -19.62 13.03
C GLY A 5 -11.30 -20.96 12.29
N VAL A 6 -11.99 -20.96 11.15
CA VAL A 6 -12.08 -22.13 10.25
C VAL A 6 -10.68 -22.69 9.98
N GLY A 7 -10.51 -24.00 10.15
CA GLY A 7 -9.27 -24.73 9.93
C GLY A 7 -8.26 -24.70 11.09
N TYR A 8 -8.65 -24.27 12.29
CA TYR A 8 -7.74 -24.32 13.45
C TYR A 8 -7.61 -25.71 14.06
N ASP A 9 -8.75 -26.38 14.27
CA ASP A 9 -8.86 -27.73 14.82
C ASP A 9 -9.78 -28.61 13.96
N GLU A 10 -9.86 -29.89 14.29
CA GLU A 10 -10.68 -30.86 13.56
C GLU A 10 -12.16 -30.44 13.45
N LYS A 11 -12.70 -29.75 14.47
CA LYS A 11 -14.10 -29.31 14.49
C LYS A 11 -14.38 -28.15 13.55
N THR A 12 -13.36 -27.36 13.25
CA THR A 12 -13.44 -26.15 12.43
C THR A 12 -12.91 -26.38 11.02
N LEU A 13 -12.46 -27.60 10.70
CA LEU A 13 -11.90 -27.97 9.41
C LEU A 13 -12.99 -28.03 8.32
N PRO A 14 -12.76 -27.49 7.10
CA PRO A 14 -13.71 -27.60 6.00
C PRO A 14 -13.96 -29.06 5.57
N ALA A 15 -15.17 -29.35 5.08
CA ALA A 15 -15.50 -30.65 4.53
C ALA A 15 -14.54 -31.02 3.37
N GLY A 16 -13.99 -32.25 3.41
CA GLY A 16 -13.05 -32.75 2.41
C GLY A 16 -11.59 -32.40 2.66
N ALA A 17 -11.27 -31.61 3.69
CA ALA A 17 -9.89 -31.43 4.12
C ALA A 17 -9.35 -32.71 4.79
N PRO A 18 -8.05 -33.02 4.65
CA PRO A 18 -7.44 -34.18 5.30
C PRO A 18 -7.54 -34.11 6.83
N ALA A 19 -7.73 -35.25 7.49
CA ALA A 19 -7.63 -35.36 8.95
C ALA A 19 -6.27 -34.81 9.42
N ASN A 20 -6.24 -34.10 10.55
CA ASN A 20 -5.05 -33.37 11.03
C ASN A 20 -4.51 -32.29 10.07
N GLY A 21 -5.23 -31.92 9.02
CA GLY A 21 -4.86 -30.83 8.11
C GLY A 21 -5.01 -29.43 8.71
N HIS A 22 -5.35 -29.33 10.00
CA HIS A 22 -5.64 -28.09 10.71
C HIS A 22 -4.40 -27.51 11.41
N TYR A 23 -4.41 -26.20 11.68
CA TYR A 23 -3.24 -25.49 12.20
C TYR A 23 -2.74 -26.00 13.56
N LYS A 24 -3.65 -26.45 14.45
CA LYS A 24 -3.29 -27.03 15.75
C LYS A 24 -2.47 -28.32 15.63
N ALA A 25 -2.81 -29.23 14.71
CA ALA A 25 -2.07 -30.46 14.51
C ALA A 25 -0.64 -30.18 14.03
N TYR A 26 -0.48 -29.19 13.14
CA TYR A 26 0.84 -28.72 12.72
C TYR A 26 1.69 -28.17 13.89
N ILE A 27 1.08 -27.43 14.83
CA ILE A 27 1.78 -26.93 16.03
C ILE A 27 2.17 -28.08 16.95
N LEU A 28 1.28 -29.06 17.15
CA LEU A 28 1.50 -30.18 18.07
C LEU A 28 2.40 -31.28 17.48
N GLY A 29 2.73 -31.22 16.18
CA GLY A 29 3.53 -32.24 15.50
C GLY A 29 2.71 -33.48 15.11
N GLU A 30 1.39 -33.34 15.02
CA GLU A 30 0.43 -34.38 14.63
C GLU A 30 0.09 -34.33 13.12
N GLY A 31 0.63 -33.33 12.42
CA GLY A 31 0.55 -33.19 10.96
C GLY A 31 1.74 -33.82 10.24
N ASP A 32 1.83 -33.59 8.93
CA ASP A 32 2.75 -34.28 8.01
C ASP A 32 4.24 -34.17 8.35
N ASP A 33 4.65 -33.11 9.05
CA ASP A 33 6.06 -32.90 9.41
C ASP A 33 6.51 -33.65 10.68
N GLY A 34 5.57 -34.16 11.48
CA GLY A 34 5.86 -34.92 12.72
C GLY A 34 6.63 -34.14 13.80
N ILE A 35 6.73 -32.81 13.70
CA ILE A 35 7.59 -32.00 14.57
C ILE A 35 6.74 -31.09 15.46
N ALA A 36 6.75 -31.34 16.77
CA ALA A 36 6.13 -30.43 17.73
C ALA A 36 6.87 -29.08 17.79
N LYS A 37 6.13 -27.98 17.62
CA LYS A 37 6.67 -26.60 17.61
C LYS A 37 6.85 -26.06 19.04
N THR A 38 7.66 -26.77 19.84
CA THR A 38 7.88 -26.47 21.26
C THR A 38 8.71 -25.20 21.48
N PRO A 39 8.70 -24.61 22.70
CA PRO A 39 9.59 -23.50 23.05
C PRO A 39 11.08 -23.82 22.88
N GLN A 40 11.51 -25.06 23.12
CA GLN A 40 12.89 -25.51 22.89
C GLN A 40 13.22 -25.56 21.40
N TRP A 41 12.30 -26.06 20.58
CA TRP A 41 12.41 -26.03 19.12
C TRP A 41 12.56 -24.59 18.60
N ALA A 42 11.68 -23.68 19.04
CA ALA A 42 11.72 -22.27 18.63
C ALA A 42 12.99 -21.57 19.12
N SER A 43 13.49 -21.89 20.32
CA SER A 43 14.72 -21.33 20.87
C SER A 43 15.93 -21.66 20.02
N ARG A 44 16.03 -22.91 19.53
CA ARG A 44 17.12 -23.34 18.64
C ARG A 44 17.15 -22.58 17.32
N ILE A 45 15.99 -22.18 16.79
CA ILE A 45 15.88 -21.47 15.50
C ILE A 45 16.11 -19.97 15.67
N THR A 46 15.46 -19.38 16.67
CA THR A 46 15.42 -17.92 16.84
C THR A 46 16.57 -17.36 17.69
N GLY A 47 17.24 -18.20 18.46
CA GLY A 47 18.20 -17.80 19.49
C GLY A 47 17.56 -17.19 20.74
N ILE A 48 16.22 -17.10 20.82
CA ILE A 48 15.52 -16.57 21.99
C ILE A 48 15.48 -17.64 23.09
N PRO A 49 15.87 -17.34 24.34
CA PRO A 49 15.80 -18.30 25.44
C PRO A 49 14.40 -18.90 25.65
N THR A 50 14.34 -20.21 25.91
CA THR A 50 13.08 -20.95 26.10
C THR A 50 12.17 -20.34 27.18
N ASP A 51 12.74 -19.91 28.29
CA ASP A 51 12.03 -19.25 29.40
C ASP A 51 11.38 -17.93 28.97
N ARG A 52 12.05 -17.13 28.13
CA ARG A 52 11.49 -15.90 27.57
C ARG A 52 10.32 -16.17 26.62
N ILE A 53 10.41 -17.20 25.78
CA ILE A 53 9.31 -17.61 24.89
C ILE A 53 8.08 -17.99 25.73
N ILE A 54 8.27 -18.84 26.75
CA ILE A 54 7.19 -19.29 27.64
C ILE A 54 6.59 -18.10 28.41
N LYS A 55 7.44 -17.21 28.93
CA LYS A 55 7.00 -16.03 29.67
C LYS A 55 6.11 -15.13 28.80
N LEU A 56 6.56 -14.79 27.59
CA LEU A 56 5.78 -13.95 26.67
C LEU A 56 4.45 -14.61 26.27
N ALA A 57 4.46 -15.92 25.99
CA ALA A 57 3.24 -16.66 25.66
C ALA A 57 2.22 -16.62 26.81
N ARG A 58 2.68 -16.76 28.06
CA ARG A 58 1.83 -16.63 29.26
C ARG A 58 1.32 -15.21 29.45
N GLU A 59 2.17 -14.20 29.30
CA GLU A 59 1.76 -12.79 29.40
C GLU A 59 0.67 -12.46 28.37
N ILE A 60 0.84 -12.89 27.12
CA ILE A 60 -0.16 -12.74 26.05
C ILE A 60 -1.46 -13.49 26.40
N GLY A 61 -1.37 -14.74 26.85
CA GLY A 61 -2.55 -15.56 27.16
C GLY A 61 -3.33 -15.13 28.40
N MET A 62 -2.67 -14.49 29.37
CA MET A 62 -3.27 -14.01 30.61
C MET A 62 -3.73 -12.55 30.54
N SER A 63 -3.18 -11.74 29.62
CA SER A 63 -3.60 -10.35 29.43
C SER A 63 -4.93 -10.30 28.67
N LYS A 64 -5.96 -9.70 29.27
CA LYS A 64 -7.25 -9.48 28.62
C LYS A 64 -7.75 -8.05 28.91
N PRO A 65 -7.90 -7.20 27.88
CA PRO A 65 -7.58 -7.44 26.46
C PRO A 65 -6.07 -7.33 26.16
N ALA A 66 -5.60 -7.99 25.10
CA ALA A 66 -4.28 -7.81 24.52
C ALA A 66 -4.39 -7.35 23.06
N TYR A 67 -3.84 -6.17 22.75
CA TYR A 67 -3.72 -5.67 21.38
C TYR A 67 -2.43 -6.18 20.74
N ILE A 68 -2.55 -7.06 19.76
CA ILE A 68 -1.41 -7.62 19.02
C ILE A 68 -1.58 -7.23 17.56
N CYS A 69 -0.67 -6.43 17.02
CA CYS A 69 -0.69 -6.00 15.63
C CYS A 69 0.75 -5.93 15.08
N GLN A 70 0.92 -6.28 13.80
CA GLN A 70 2.19 -6.10 13.10
C GLN A 70 2.20 -4.81 12.28
N GLY A 71 3.37 -4.20 12.14
CA GLY A 71 3.62 -3.20 11.11
C GLY A 71 3.77 -3.84 9.71
N TRP A 72 4.23 -3.06 8.73
CA TRP A 72 4.39 -3.52 7.34
C TRP A 72 5.77 -4.13 7.00
N GLY A 73 6.64 -4.29 8.00
CA GLY A 73 7.97 -4.89 7.82
C GLY A 73 7.96 -6.41 7.67
N PRO A 74 7.38 -7.17 8.62
CA PRO A 74 7.54 -8.63 8.68
C PRO A 74 7.09 -9.40 7.43
N GLN A 75 6.21 -8.82 6.63
CA GLN A 75 5.73 -9.41 5.37
C GLN A 75 6.66 -9.19 4.17
N ARG A 76 7.68 -8.32 4.26
CA ARG A 76 8.63 -8.02 3.16
C ARG A 76 9.86 -8.93 3.18
N GLN A 77 9.64 -10.23 3.19
CA GLN A 77 10.70 -11.25 3.16
C GLN A 77 10.17 -12.53 2.51
N ALA A 78 11.06 -13.48 2.22
CA ALA A 78 10.76 -14.69 1.44
C ALA A 78 9.60 -15.54 1.98
N ASN A 79 9.33 -15.50 3.29
CA ASN A 79 8.24 -16.21 3.98
C ASN A 79 7.33 -15.23 4.75
N GLY A 80 7.20 -14.01 4.24
CA GLY A 80 6.53 -12.91 4.91
C GLY A 80 5.03 -13.17 5.16
N GLU A 81 4.37 -13.87 4.26
CA GLU A 81 2.97 -14.28 4.37
C GLU A 81 2.73 -15.27 5.51
N LEU A 82 3.68 -16.20 5.74
CA LEU A 82 3.62 -17.13 6.87
C LEU A 82 3.87 -16.39 8.19
N THR A 83 4.82 -15.46 8.20
CA THR A 83 5.10 -14.61 9.36
C THR A 83 3.89 -13.76 9.74
N ALA A 84 3.28 -13.09 8.75
CA ALA A 84 2.07 -12.29 8.94
C ALA A 84 0.90 -13.12 9.46
N ARG A 85 0.69 -14.32 8.89
CA ARG A 85 -0.32 -15.27 9.35
C ARG A 85 -0.08 -15.69 10.80
N ALA A 86 1.14 -16.08 11.15
CA ALA A 86 1.48 -16.52 12.49
C ALA A 86 1.22 -15.43 13.56
N ILE A 87 1.59 -14.18 13.25
CA ILE A 87 1.32 -13.04 14.16
C ILE A 87 -0.19 -12.79 14.29
N ALA A 88 -0.93 -12.80 13.18
CA ALA A 88 -2.38 -12.60 13.18
C ALA A 88 -3.14 -13.70 13.93
N MET A 89 -2.59 -14.92 14.00
CA MET A 89 -3.18 -16.00 14.79
C MET A 89 -3.13 -15.73 16.29
N LEU A 90 -2.15 -14.99 16.82
CA LEU A 90 -2.06 -14.73 18.27
C LEU A 90 -3.32 -14.05 18.87
N PRO A 91 -3.83 -12.91 18.34
CA PRO A 91 -5.06 -12.32 18.85
C PRO A 91 -6.30 -13.19 18.58
N ILE A 92 -6.32 -13.98 17.51
CA ILE A 92 -7.41 -14.93 17.22
C ILE A 92 -7.45 -16.02 18.30
N LEU A 93 -6.32 -16.67 18.54
CA LEU A 93 -6.18 -17.78 19.49
C LEU A 93 -6.28 -17.35 20.97
N THR A 94 -6.21 -16.06 21.26
CA THR A 94 -6.38 -15.55 22.62
C THR A 94 -7.75 -14.93 22.84
N GLY A 95 -8.61 -14.90 21.81
CA GLY A 95 -9.94 -14.30 21.89
C GLY A 95 -9.92 -12.78 21.99
N ASN A 96 -8.86 -12.15 21.50
CA ASN A 96 -8.66 -10.71 21.53
C ASN A 96 -9.17 -9.99 20.26
N VAL A 97 -9.65 -10.74 19.26
CA VAL A 97 -10.31 -10.14 18.09
C VAL A 97 -11.73 -9.73 18.44
N GLY A 98 -12.01 -8.44 18.29
CA GLY A 98 -13.33 -7.86 18.35
C GLY A 98 -13.87 -7.51 19.73
N ILE A 99 -12.98 -7.41 20.71
CA ILE A 99 -13.30 -6.92 22.05
C ILE A 99 -12.74 -5.51 22.24
N ASN A 100 -13.30 -4.74 23.18
CA ASN A 100 -12.78 -3.43 23.53
C ASN A 100 -11.35 -3.56 24.09
N GLY A 101 -10.42 -2.76 23.56
CA GLY A 101 -8.98 -2.83 23.87
C GLY A 101 -8.22 -3.97 23.19
N GLY A 102 -8.91 -4.84 22.43
CA GLY A 102 -8.34 -5.88 21.59
C GLY A 102 -8.14 -5.43 20.14
N ASN A 103 -7.84 -6.37 19.25
CA ASN A 103 -7.63 -6.10 17.82
C ASN A 103 -8.96 -6.22 17.02
N SER A 104 -9.12 -5.49 15.92
CA SER A 104 -10.25 -5.62 14.98
C SER A 104 -10.12 -6.77 13.97
N GLY A 105 -9.02 -7.51 13.99
CA GLY A 105 -8.56 -8.37 12.89
C GLY A 105 -7.73 -7.63 11.83
N ALA A 106 -7.54 -6.31 11.98
CA ALA A 106 -6.79 -5.47 11.06
C ALA A 106 -5.78 -4.58 11.81
N ARG A 107 -5.03 -3.78 11.04
CA ARG A 107 -4.13 -2.74 11.57
C ARG A 107 -4.94 -1.54 12.09
N GLU A 108 -4.31 -0.67 12.90
CA GLU A 108 -4.88 0.65 13.21
C GLU A 108 -5.27 1.42 11.95
N SER A 109 -6.33 2.20 12.05
CA SER A 109 -6.83 3.07 10.98
C SER A 109 -6.99 4.50 11.51
N THR A 110 -7.29 5.43 10.62
CA THR A 110 -7.56 6.84 10.94
C THR A 110 -8.93 7.24 10.41
N TYR A 111 -9.54 8.23 11.04
CA TYR A 111 -10.60 9.00 10.44
C TYR A 111 -9.98 10.00 9.44
N THR A 112 -10.59 10.12 8.27
CA THR A 112 -10.11 10.98 7.18
C THR A 112 -11.30 11.70 6.54
N ILE A 113 -11.11 12.98 6.22
CA ILE A 113 -12.05 13.73 5.41
C ILE A 113 -11.78 13.37 3.94
N THR A 114 -12.73 12.69 3.30
CA THR A 114 -12.57 12.23 1.92
C THR A 114 -12.40 13.41 0.96
N ILE A 115 -11.41 13.34 0.08
CA ILE A 115 -11.20 14.30 -1.00
C ILE A 115 -11.70 13.75 -2.35
N GLU A 116 -12.13 14.66 -3.21
CA GLU A 116 -12.28 14.36 -4.63
C GLU A 116 -10.92 14.44 -5.31
N ARG A 117 -10.64 13.49 -6.20
CA ARG A 117 -9.36 13.40 -6.93
C ARG A 117 -9.60 13.68 -8.41
N LEU A 118 -8.53 14.04 -9.13
CA LEU A 118 -8.56 14.09 -10.58
C LEU A 118 -9.11 12.77 -11.14
N PRO A 119 -9.96 12.81 -12.18
CA PRO A 119 -10.51 11.61 -12.78
C PRO A 119 -9.36 10.75 -13.33
N VAL A 120 -9.39 9.45 -13.01
CA VAL A 120 -8.47 8.47 -13.57
C VAL A 120 -9.21 7.72 -14.67
N LEU A 121 -8.60 7.67 -15.86
CA LEU A 121 -9.16 6.92 -16.98
C LEU A 121 -9.13 5.41 -16.70
N GLU A 122 -10.04 4.67 -17.33
CA GLU A 122 -9.92 3.21 -17.33
C GLU A 122 -8.73 2.81 -18.18
N ASN A 123 -7.78 2.07 -17.59
CA ASN A 123 -6.68 1.48 -18.36
C ASN A 123 -7.23 0.35 -19.24
N PRO A 124 -7.16 0.47 -20.58
CA PRO A 124 -7.61 -0.61 -21.47
C PRO A 124 -6.68 -1.82 -21.41
N VAL A 125 -5.43 -1.66 -20.99
CA VAL A 125 -4.46 -2.74 -20.82
C VAL A 125 -4.76 -3.48 -19.52
N LYS A 126 -5.33 -4.69 -19.64
CA LYS A 126 -5.63 -5.57 -18.49
C LYS A 126 -4.46 -6.49 -18.12
N THR A 127 -3.46 -6.58 -18.99
CA THR A 127 -2.21 -7.28 -18.68
C THR A 127 -1.50 -6.59 -17.53
N ALA A 128 -1.12 -7.33 -16.50
CA ALA A 128 -0.34 -6.80 -15.39
C ALA A 128 0.74 -7.78 -14.94
N ILE A 129 1.81 -7.24 -14.38
CA ILE A 129 2.89 -7.96 -13.70
C ILE A 129 3.01 -7.46 -12.26
N SER A 130 3.73 -8.21 -11.43
CA SER A 130 4.14 -7.69 -10.11
C SER A 130 5.03 -6.47 -10.29
N CYS A 131 4.87 -5.43 -9.44
CA CYS A 131 5.78 -4.29 -9.48
C CYS A 131 7.23 -4.66 -9.12
N PHE A 132 7.48 -5.88 -8.63
CA PHE A 132 8.81 -6.38 -8.33
C PHE A 132 9.44 -7.21 -9.46
N THR A 133 8.74 -7.46 -10.57
CA THR A 133 9.25 -8.25 -11.70
C THR A 133 9.43 -7.43 -12.97
N TRP A 134 9.43 -6.09 -12.87
CA TRP A 134 9.61 -5.21 -14.02
C TRP A 134 11.00 -5.35 -14.67
N THR A 135 12.06 -5.60 -13.88
CA THR A 135 13.42 -5.87 -14.40
C THR A 135 13.46 -7.15 -15.23
N ASP A 136 12.76 -8.19 -14.78
CA ASP A 136 12.59 -9.43 -15.54
C ASP A 136 11.74 -9.22 -16.80
N ALA A 137 10.71 -8.36 -16.74
CA ALA A 137 9.90 -8.04 -17.91
C ALA A 137 10.68 -7.28 -18.99
N ILE A 138 11.71 -6.51 -18.61
CA ILE A 138 12.67 -5.92 -19.54
C ILE A 138 13.62 -6.99 -20.11
N ALA A 139 14.20 -7.83 -19.25
CA ALA A 139 15.25 -8.75 -19.65
C ALA A 139 14.74 -9.98 -20.43
N ARG A 140 13.59 -10.52 -20.05
CA ARG A 140 13.06 -11.82 -20.50
C ARG A 140 11.54 -11.84 -20.64
N GLY A 141 10.92 -10.69 -20.94
CA GLY A 141 9.46 -10.54 -20.99
C GLY A 141 8.72 -11.71 -21.66
N PRO A 142 9.05 -12.10 -22.92
CA PRO A 142 8.37 -13.19 -23.63
C PRO A 142 8.41 -14.58 -22.96
N GLU A 143 9.30 -14.79 -21.98
CA GLU A 143 9.41 -16.01 -21.19
C GLU A 143 8.54 -15.98 -19.92
N MET A 144 8.05 -14.81 -19.51
CA MET A 144 7.26 -14.64 -18.29
C MET A 144 5.82 -15.13 -18.48
N THR A 145 5.36 -16.03 -17.61
CA THR A 145 4.02 -16.63 -17.71
C THR A 145 3.12 -16.36 -16.50
N ALA A 146 1.83 -16.62 -16.64
CA ALA A 146 0.85 -16.51 -15.57
C ALA A 146 1.16 -17.45 -14.40
N SER A 147 1.53 -18.69 -14.70
CA SER A 147 1.78 -19.73 -13.70
C SER A 147 3.12 -19.59 -12.98
N ARG A 148 4.17 -19.10 -13.66
CA ARG A 148 5.52 -18.99 -13.10
C ARG A 148 5.82 -17.61 -12.52
N ASP A 149 5.43 -16.55 -13.22
CA ASP A 149 5.84 -15.18 -12.91
C ASP A 149 4.67 -14.30 -12.43
N GLY A 150 3.45 -14.86 -12.38
CA GLY A 150 2.27 -14.16 -11.90
C GLY A 150 1.74 -13.12 -12.89
N VAL A 151 1.99 -13.28 -14.19
CA VAL A 151 1.35 -12.45 -15.23
C VAL A 151 -0.16 -12.59 -15.10
N ARG A 152 -0.88 -11.46 -15.07
CA ARG A 152 -2.34 -11.41 -15.00
C ARG A 152 -2.90 -10.88 -16.30
N GLY A 153 -4.10 -11.34 -16.65
CA GLY A 153 -4.83 -10.90 -17.85
C GLY A 153 -4.41 -11.59 -19.16
N LYS A 154 -3.38 -12.44 -19.14
CA LYS A 154 -2.98 -13.34 -20.24
C LYS A 154 -2.01 -14.41 -19.76
N GLU A 155 -1.77 -15.44 -20.59
CA GLU A 155 -0.90 -16.58 -20.27
C GLU A 155 0.59 -16.23 -20.20
N LYS A 156 1.07 -15.28 -21.01
CA LYS A 156 2.48 -14.83 -21.03
C LYS A 156 2.64 -13.44 -21.64
N LEU A 157 3.74 -12.74 -21.39
CA LEU A 157 4.04 -11.49 -22.10
C LEU A 157 4.43 -11.77 -23.56
N ASP A 158 4.09 -10.83 -24.44
CA ASP A 158 4.36 -10.96 -25.89
C ASP A 158 5.70 -10.29 -26.26
N VAL A 159 6.03 -9.21 -25.56
CA VAL A 159 7.22 -8.39 -25.79
C VAL A 159 7.85 -7.99 -24.45
N PRO A 160 9.16 -7.70 -24.41
CA PRO A 160 9.78 -7.06 -23.27
C PRO A 160 9.28 -5.62 -23.05
N ILE A 161 9.43 -5.12 -21.83
CA ILE A 161 9.28 -3.68 -21.57
C ILE A 161 10.48 -2.95 -22.17
N LYS A 162 10.21 -1.94 -23.01
CA LYS A 162 11.23 -1.09 -23.66
C LYS A 162 11.21 0.36 -23.21
N PHE A 163 10.12 0.79 -22.57
CA PHE A 163 9.90 2.17 -22.16
C PHE A 163 9.50 2.22 -20.69
N LEU A 164 10.20 3.04 -19.90
CA LEU A 164 9.91 3.28 -18.49
C LEU A 164 9.49 4.73 -18.27
N TRP A 165 8.36 4.91 -17.57
CA TRP A 165 7.89 6.20 -17.09
C TRP A 165 7.91 6.21 -15.56
N ASN A 166 8.86 6.92 -14.96
CA ASN A 166 9.05 6.99 -13.52
C ASN A 166 8.74 8.39 -12.98
N TYR A 167 7.59 8.54 -12.32
CA TYR A 167 7.19 9.79 -11.67
C TYR A 167 7.27 9.68 -10.15
N ALA A 168 7.97 10.62 -9.51
CA ALA A 168 8.09 10.74 -8.05
C ALA A 168 8.47 9.42 -7.34
N GLY A 169 9.28 8.59 -8.01
CA GLY A 169 9.58 7.22 -7.61
C GLY A 169 11.07 6.92 -7.56
N ASN A 170 11.49 6.23 -6.51
CA ASN A 170 12.85 5.65 -6.42
C ASN A 170 12.85 4.11 -6.55
N THR A 171 11.73 3.56 -7.06
CA THR A 171 11.48 2.13 -7.22
C THR A 171 12.30 1.49 -8.33
N ILE A 172 12.83 2.25 -9.30
CA ILE A 172 13.69 1.67 -10.34
C ILE A 172 15.11 1.36 -9.86
N ILE A 173 15.52 1.83 -8.66
CA ILE A 173 16.82 1.47 -8.09
C ILE A 173 16.80 1.28 -6.57
N ASN A 174 16.62 2.34 -5.77
CA ASN A 174 16.85 2.30 -4.31
C ASN A 174 15.78 1.50 -3.55
N GLN A 175 14.56 1.41 -4.07
CA GLN A 175 13.46 0.67 -3.45
C GLN A 175 13.21 -0.69 -4.14
N HIS A 176 14.17 -1.15 -4.96
CA HIS A 176 14.13 -2.47 -5.61
C HIS A 176 15.14 -3.43 -4.99
N SER A 177 14.88 -4.73 -5.12
CA SER A 177 15.88 -5.76 -4.76
C SER A 177 16.94 -5.87 -5.84
N ASP A 178 18.16 -6.25 -5.45
CA ASP A 178 19.29 -6.50 -6.35
C ASP A 178 19.58 -5.30 -7.27
N ILE A 179 20.10 -4.25 -6.66
CA ILE A 179 20.42 -3.00 -7.35
C ILE A 179 21.51 -3.18 -8.41
N ASN A 180 22.39 -4.18 -8.28
CA ASN A 180 23.48 -4.42 -9.23
C ASN A 180 22.93 -5.04 -10.52
N LYS A 181 22.10 -6.09 -10.42
CA LYS A 181 21.39 -6.63 -11.58
C LYS A 181 20.55 -5.55 -12.26
N THR A 182 19.86 -4.73 -11.46
CA THR A 182 19.02 -3.66 -11.97
C THR A 182 19.83 -2.61 -12.71
N HIS A 183 20.98 -2.19 -12.14
CA HIS A 183 21.93 -1.30 -12.79
C HIS A 183 22.39 -1.85 -14.15
N GLU A 184 22.83 -3.11 -14.20
CA GLU A 184 23.27 -3.76 -15.46
C GLU A 184 22.17 -3.78 -16.53
N ILE A 185 20.90 -4.01 -16.14
CA ILE A 185 19.76 -3.98 -17.07
C ILE A 185 19.50 -2.56 -17.58
N LEU A 186 19.55 -1.55 -16.71
CA LEU A 186 19.26 -0.17 -17.05
C LEU A 186 20.40 0.53 -17.82
N GLN A 187 21.63 0.02 -17.77
CA GLN A 187 22.75 0.53 -18.57
C GLN A 187 22.76 -0.05 -20.00
N ASP A 188 21.99 -1.09 -20.26
CA ASP A 188 21.92 -1.74 -21.56
C ASP A 188 20.76 -1.16 -22.38
N GLU A 189 21.06 -0.18 -23.23
CA GLU A 189 20.08 0.49 -24.10
C GLU A 189 19.37 -0.47 -25.07
N SER A 190 19.95 -1.65 -25.35
CA SER A 190 19.28 -2.68 -26.15
C SER A 190 18.15 -3.36 -25.39
N LYS A 191 18.16 -3.29 -24.05
CA LYS A 191 17.13 -3.87 -23.17
C LYS A 191 16.03 -2.87 -22.86
N CYS A 192 16.36 -1.69 -22.35
CA CYS A 192 15.41 -0.61 -22.07
C CYS A 192 15.78 0.62 -22.90
N GLU A 193 14.95 0.97 -23.88
CA GLU A 193 15.26 1.93 -24.93
C GLU A 193 15.01 3.38 -24.51
N THR A 194 14.11 3.61 -23.55
CA THR A 194 13.83 4.98 -23.05
C THR A 194 13.34 4.97 -21.62
N ILE A 195 13.90 5.86 -20.81
CA ILE A 195 13.58 6.07 -19.41
C ILE A 195 13.26 7.55 -19.21
N VAL A 196 11.98 7.84 -18.96
CA VAL A 196 11.51 9.17 -18.57
C VAL A 196 11.41 9.23 -17.06
N VAL A 197 12.06 10.22 -16.45
CA VAL A 197 11.95 10.50 -15.02
C VAL A 197 11.38 11.89 -14.79
N ILE A 198 10.38 11.97 -13.93
CA ILE A 198 9.81 13.23 -13.44
C ILE A 198 10.02 13.28 -11.92
N ASP A 199 10.83 14.23 -11.45
CA ASP A 199 11.30 14.29 -10.06
C ASP A 199 11.55 15.74 -9.66
N ASN A 200 11.58 16.01 -8.35
CA ASN A 200 11.98 17.30 -7.80
C ASN A 200 13.51 17.40 -7.65
N PHE A 201 14.21 16.27 -7.58
CA PHE A 201 15.63 16.18 -7.29
C PHE A 201 16.35 15.23 -8.26
N MET A 202 17.67 15.39 -8.39
CA MET A 202 18.54 14.42 -9.07
C MET A 202 18.75 13.18 -8.19
N THR A 203 17.70 12.37 -8.05
CA THR A 203 17.69 11.12 -7.28
C THR A 203 18.54 10.03 -7.95
N SER A 204 18.78 8.91 -7.25
CA SER A 204 19.46 7.76 -7.86
C SER A 204 18.71 7.23 -9.09
N SER A 205 17.38 7.25 -9.10
CA SER A 205 16.57 6.96 -10.29
C SER A 205 16.77 7.98 -11.40
N ALA A 206 16.76 9.28 -11.07
CA ALA A 206 16.91 10.35 -12.06
C ALA A 206 18.23 10.27 -12.85
N LYS A 207 19.28 9.69 -12.27
CA LYS A 207 20.57 9.46 -12.94
C LYS A 207 20.51 8.45 -14.10
N TYR A 208 19.47 7.64 -14.18
CA TYR A 208 19.23 6.70 -15.30
C TYR A 208 18.28 7.29 -16.36
N ALA A 209 17.81 8.53 -16.18
CA ALA A 209 16.86 9.11 -17.11
C ALA A 209 17.54 9.47 -18.45
N ASP A 210 16.92 9.06 -19.55
CA ASP A 210 17.19 9.65 -20.87
C ASP A 210 16.54 11.03 -20.97
N LEU A 211 15.36 11.17 -20.34
CA LEU A 211 14.63 12.43 -20.24
C LEU A 211 14.27 12.71 -18.78
N LEU A 212 14.85 13.77 -18.22
CA LEU A 212 14.56 14.24 -16.86
C LEU A 212 13.73 15.53 -16.91
N LEU A 213 12.52 15.49 -16.37
CA LEU A 213 11.63 16.65 -16.30
C LEU A 213 11.48 17.11 -14.83
N PRO A 214 11.84 18.37 -14.51
CA PRO A 214 11.83 18.84 -13.13
C PRO A 214 10.44 19.33 -12.70
N ASP A 215 9.85 18.65 -11.71
CA ASP A 215 8.52 18.97 -11.15
C ASP A 215 8.59 20.00 -10.00
N LEU A 216 7.45 20.60 -9.67
CA LEU A 216 7.28 21.43 -8.48
C LEU A 216 7.17 20.59 -7.21
N MET A 217 7.83 21.04 -6.15
CA MET A 217 7.60 20.52 -4.81
C MET A 217 6.20 20.94 -4.34
N THR A 218 5.64 20.20 -3.38
CA THR A 218 4.35 20.53 -2.77
C THR A 218 4.33 21.94 -2.17
N VAL A 219 5.47 22.47 -1.70
CA VAL A 219 5.60 23.83 -1.14
C VAL A 219 5.66 24.95 -2.18
N GLU A 220 5.68 24.62 -3.47
CA GLU A 220 5.74 25.58 -4.59
C GLU A 220 4.38 25.76 -5.29
N GLN A 221 3.33 25.07 -4.84
CA GLN A 221 2.01 25.05 -5.50
C GLN A 221 0.85 24.95 -4.50
N GLU A 222 -0.36 25.29 -4.97
CA GLU A 222 -1.60 25.08 -4.21
C GLU A 222 -2.10 23.64 -4.39
N ASP A 223 -2.58 23.04 -3.30
CA ASP A 223 -3.27 21.75 -3.32
C ASP A 223 -4.14 21.57 -2.06
N ILE A 224 -5.12 20.66 -2.13
CA ILE A 224 -5.95 20.27 -0.98
C ILE A 224 -5.71 18.79 -0.68
N ILE A 225 -5.13 18.51 0.48
CA ILE A 225 -4.76 17.15 0.89
C ILE A 225 -5.46 16.72 2.19
N PRO A 226 -5.82 15.44 2.34
CA PRO A 226 -6.28 14.89 3.60
C PRO A 226 -5.10 14.57 4.54
N ASN A 227 -5.39 14.27 5.80
CA ASN A 227 -4.44 13.59 6.68
C ASN A 227 -4.16 12.14 6.24
N ASP A 228 -2.98 11.62 6.61
CA ASP A 228 -2.62 10.20 6.45
C ASP A 228 -2.79 9.43 7.78
N TYR A 229 -2.12 9.86 8.87
CA TYR A 229 -2.22 9.20 10.19
C TYR A 229 -2.56 10.19 11.30
N ALA A 230 -3.84 10.31 11.66
CA ALA A 230 -4.27 11.29 12.64
C ALA A 230 -5.32 10.77 13.64
N GLY A 231 -5.42 9.45 13.78
CA GLY A 231 -6.34 8.80 14.71
C GLY A 231 -7.78 9.23 14.45
N ASN A 232 -8.47 9.73 15.47
CA ASN A 232 -9.88 10.15 15.36
C ASN A 232 -10.07 11.62 14.99
N MET A 233 -9.04 12.28 14.48
CA MET A 233 -9.14 13.66 13.99
C MET A 233 -8.82 13.68 12.50
N GLY A 234 -9.81 14.04 11.70
CA GLY A 234 -9.66 14.25 10.27
C GLY A 234 -9.17 15.66 10.00
N TYR A 235 -8.27 15.81 9.04
CA TYR A 235 -7.75 17.08 8.59
C TYR A 235 -7.98 17.22 7.09
N LEU A 236 -8.34 18.42 6.69
CA LEU A 236 -8.29 18.87 5.32
C LEU A 236 -7.37 20.08 5.27
N ILE A 237 -6.25 19.94 4.57
CA ILE A 237 -5.17 20.92 4.54
C ILE A 237 -5.16 21.56 3.17
N PHE A 238 -5.33 22.88 3.13
CA PHE A 238 -5.10 23.69 1.95
C PHE A 238 -3.67 24.18 1.99
N ILE A 239 -2.82 23.57 1.18
CA ILE A 239 -1.43 24.01 1.01
C ILE A 239 -1.43 25.22 0.09
N GLN A 240 -0.71 26.26 0.50
CA GLN A 240 -0.41 27.43 -0.33
C GLN A 240 1.10 27.52 -0.54
N PRO A 241 1.57 28.03 -1.69
CA PRO A 241 2.99 28.16 -1.99
C PRO A 241 3.72 28.94 -0.90
N ALA A 242 4.66 28.29 -0.22
CA ALA A 242 5.58 28.96 0.69
C ALA A 242 6.75 29.62 -0.07
N THR A 243 6.95 29.23 -1.33
CA THR A 243 7.93 29.83 -2.23
C THR A 243 7.48 29.72 -3.68
N SER A 244 8.12 30.51 -4.56
CA SER A 244 7.90 30.42 -6.00
C SER A 244 8.59 29.20 -6.60
N ALA A 245 8.07 28.70 -7.73
CA ALA A 245 8.80 27.78 -8.60
C ALA A 245 10.22 28.30 -8.87
N LYS A 246 11.22 27.42 -8.72
CA LYS A 246 12.61 27.73 -9.01
C LYS A 246 13.03 27.20 -10.37
N PHE A 247 13.90 27.95 -11.05
CA PHE A 247 14.48 27.57 -12.34
C PHE A 247 13.37 27.30 -13.39
N GLU A 248 13.51 26.22 -14.15
CA GLU A 248 12.60 25.83 -15.23
C GLU A 248 11.54 24.82 -14.80
N ARG A 249 11.36 24.59 -13.49
CA ARG A 249 10.39 23.61 -12.97
C ARG A 249 8.97 23.94 -13.41
N LYS A 250 8.22 22.89 -13.76
CA LYS A 250 6.81 22.99 -14.14
C LYS A 250 6.01 21.92 -13.41
N PRO A 251 4.77 22.20 -12.96
CA PRO A 251 3.96 21.21 -12.29
C PRO A 251 3.64 20.04 -13.22
N ILE A 252 3.53 18.83 -12.69
CA ILE A 252 3.17 17.62 -13.43
C ILE A 252 1.92 17.81 -14.31
N TYR A 253 0.93 18.57 -13.84
CA TYR A 253 -0.27 18.87 -14.62
C TYR A 253 0.05 19.63 -15.92
N TRP A 254 0.92 20.65 -15.84
CA TRP A 254 1.39 21.37 -17.02
C TRP A 254 2.19 20.46 -17.94
N ILE A 255 3.11 19.65 -17.39
CA ILE A 255 3.94 18.72 -18.17
C ILE A 255 3.04 17.76 -18.98
N LEU A 256 2.07 17.12 -18.31
CA LEU A 256 1.17 16.19 -18.96
C LEU A 256 0.19 16.88 -19.92
N SER A 257 -0.18 18.14 -19.67
CA SER A 257 -0.97 18.94 -20.63
C SER A 257 -0.18 19.19 -21.92
N GLU A 258 1.10 19.55 -21.82
CA GLU A 258 1.97 19.77 -22.97
C GLU A 258 2.28 18.48 -23.75
N VAL A 259 2.36 17.34 -23.06
CA VAL A 259 2.42 16.01 -23.69
C VAL A 259 1.12 15.72 -24.43
N ALA A 260 -0.04 15.91 -23.78
CA ALA A 260 -1.35 15.70 -24.40
C ALA A 260 -1.54 16.57 -25.65
N LYS A 261 -1.10 17.83 -25.61
CA LYS A 261 -1.10 18.75 -26.76
C LYS A 261 -0.29 18.24 -27.94
N ARG A 262 0.88 17.64 -27.69
CA ARG A 262 1.72 17.04 -28.75
C ARG A 262 1.13 15.75 -29.32
N LEU A 263 0.30 15.04 -28.55
CA LEU A 263 -0.44 13.86 -29.01
C LEU A 263 -1.69 14.23 -29.83
N GLY A 264 -2.17 15.48 -29.73
CA GLY A 264 -3.23 16.05 -30.57
C GLY A 264 -4.28 16.83 -29.78
N ASP A 265 -5.00 17.72 -30.47
CA ASP A 265 -5.97 18.64 -29.84
C ASP A 265 -7.11 17.91 -29.11
N ASP A 266 -7.59 16.78 -29.65
CA ASP A 266 -8.61 15.93 -28.97
C ASP A 266 -8.08 15.36 -27.65
N VAL A 267 -6.83 14.89 -27.64
CA VAL A 267 -6.19 14.33 -26.43
C VAL A 267 -6.00 15.42 -25.39
N HIS A 268 -5.52 16.60 -25.81
CA HIS A 268 -5.38 17.75 -24.93
C HIS A 268 -6.71 18.20 -24.32
N GLN A 269 -7.77 18.30 -25.13
CA GLN A 269 -9.09 18.70 -24.65
C GLN A 269 -9.66 17.67 -23.67
N ARG A 270 -9.51 16.37 -23.93
CA ARG A 270 -9.96 15.30 -23.04
C ARG A 270 -9.15 15.22 -21.75
N PHE A 271 -7.85 15.50 -21.80
CA PHE A 271 -6.99 15.51 -20.62
C PHE A 271 -7.27 16.73 -19.73
N THR A 272 -7.36 17.92 -20.32
CA THR A 272 -7.52 19.16 -19.54
C THR A 272 -8.97 19.45 -19.17
N GLU A 273 -9.92 18.97 -19.97
CA GLU A 273 -11.32 19.41 -19.98
C GLU A 273 -11.47 20.94 -20.04
N GLY A 274 -10.50 21.63 -20.64
CA GLY A 274 -10.44 23.09 -20.68
C GLY A 274 -10.20 23.77 -19.33
N ARG A 275 -9.79 23.03 -18.30
CA ARG A 275 -9.47 23.58 -16.97
C ARG A 275 -7.97 23.74 -16.78
N THR A 276 -7.56 24.78 -16.07
CA THR A 276 -6.22 24.88 -15.47
C THR A 276 -6.13 24.01 -14.22
N GLN A 277 -4.92 23.79 -13.68
CA GLN A 277 -4.73 23.08 -12.41
C GLN A 277 -5.50 23.73 -11.25
N GLU A 278 -5.52 25.06 -11.17
CA GLU A 278 -6.29 25.81 -10.17
C GLU A 278 -7.80 25.58 -10.33
N GLN A 279 -8.30 25.63 -11.57
CA GLN A 279 -9.71 25.37 -11.85
C GLN A 279 -10.11 23.92 -11.55
N TRP A 280 -9.19 22.96 -11.72
CA TRP A 280 -9.39 21.59 -11.26
C TRP A 280 -9.55 21.51 -9.75
N LEU A 281 -8.69 22.21 -8.99
CA LEU A 281 -8.77 22.25 -7.53
C LEU A 281 -10.11 22.81 -7.04
N GLN A 282 -10.56 23.94 -7.62
CA GLN A 282 -11.86 24.54 -7.32
C GLN A 282 -13.03 23.62 -7.69
N TYR A 283 -12.97 22.99 -8.86
CA TYR A 283 -14.01 22.07 -9.34
C TYR A 283 -14.16 20.83 -8.43
N LEU A 284 -13.04 20.20 -8.09
CA LEU A 284 -13.03 19.03 -7.21
C LEU A 284 -13.49 19.40 -5.80
N TYR A 285 -13.08 20.56 -5.28
CA TYR A 285 -13.56 21.03 -3.99
C TYR A 285 -15.07 21.31 -3.97
N ALA A 286 -15.60 21.92 -5.03
CA ALA A 286 -17.05 22.14 -5.14
C ALA A 286 -17.84 20.82 -5.09
N LYS A 287 -17.32 19.75 -5.71
CA LYS A 287 -17.90 18.40 -5.59
C LYS A 287 -17.81 17.85 -4.17
N MET A 288 -16.74 18.14 -3.43
CA MET A 288 -16.64 17.77 -2.02
C MET A 288 -17.71 18.49 -1.18
N VAL A 289 -17.86 19.80 -1.34
CA VAL A 289 -18.87 20.61 -0.62
C VAL A 289 -20.29 20.12 -0.93
N ALA A 290 -20.56 19.74 -2.19
CA ALA A 290 -21.86 19.17 -2.56
C ALA A 290 -22.17 17.84 -1.85
N LYS A 291 -21.15 17.03 -1.55
CA LYS A 291 -21.28 15.75 -0.81
C LYS A 291 -21.30 15.95 0.71
N ASP A 292 -20.61 16.97 1.20
CA ASP A 292 -20.44 17.29 2.61
C ASP A 292 -20.61 18.80 2.85
N PRO A 293 -21.85 19.28 3.02
CA PRO A 293 -22.15 20.71 3.20
C PRO A 293 -21.58 21.32 4.49
N ALA A 294 -21.01 20.51 5.39
CA ALA A 294 -20.34 20.99 6.59
C ALA A 294 -18.90 21.47 6.33
N LEU A 295 -18.37 21.22 5.12
CA LEU A 295 -17.09 21.78 4.70
C LEU A 295 -17.20 23.31 4.54
N PRO A 296 -16.13 24.05 4.88
CA PRO A 296 -16.10 25.50 4.67
C PRO A 296 -16.21 25.87 3.18
N ALA A 297 -16.50 27.14 2.88
CA ALA A 297 -16.35 27.63 1.52
C ALA A 297 -14.87 27.59 1.08
N TYR A 298 -14.60 27.54 -0.23
CA TYR A 298 -13.23 27.39 -0.77
C TYR A 298 -12.27 28.47 -0.24
N GLU A 299 -12.67 29.74 -0.32
CA GLU A 299 -11.87 30.87 0.17
C GLU A 299 -11.70 30.86 1.70
N ASP A 300 -12.67 30.33 2.44
CA ASP A 300 -12.55 30.17 3.87
C ASP A 300 -11.56 29.06 4.21
N LEU A 301 -11.62 27.91 3.52
CA LEU A 301 -10.64 26.83 3.68
C LEU A 301 -9.23 27.34 3.38
N LYS A 302 -9.06 28.06 2.26
CA LYS A 302 -7.78 28.66 1.85
C LYS A 302 -7.24 29.61 2.93
N ARG A 303 -8.08 30.48 3.48
CA ARG A 303 -7.68 31.40 4.57
C ARG A 303 -7.36 30.66 5.88
N MET A 304 -8.11 29.61 6.20
CA MET A 304 -7.87 28.79 7.39
C MET A 304 -6.57 27.97 7.30
N GLY A 305 -6.21 27.52 6.10
CA GLY A 305 -5.10 26.61 5.82
C GLY A 305 -5.37 25.16 6.28
N ILE A 306 -5.97 24.98 7.47
CA ILE A 306 -6.29 23.65 8.01
C ILE A 306 -7.72 23.66 8.58
N TYR A 307 -8.56 22.80 8.04
CA TYR A 307 -9.85 22.43 8.63
C TYR A 307 -9.71 21.09 9.36
N LYS A 308 -10.27 20.99 10.57
CA LYS A 308 -10.21 19.80 11.40
C LYS A 308 -11.61 19.35 11.78
N ARG A 309 -11.84 18.04 11.76
CA ARG A 309 -13.09 17.44 12.20
C ARG A 309 -12.82 16.17 12.99
N LYS A 310 -13.29 16.12 14.23
CA LYS A 310 -13.26 14.89 15.02
C LYS A 310 -14.20 13.86 14.38
N ASP A 311 -13.82 12.59 14.41
CA ASP A 311 -14.68 11.51 13.94
C ASP A 311 -16.08 11.63 14.59
N PRO A 312 -17.15 11.88 13.81
CA PRO A 312 -18.49 12.05 14.34
C PRO A 312 -19.01 10.78 15.02
N ASN A 313 -18.44 9.61 14.69
CA ASN A 313 -18.79 8.33 15.31
C ASN A 313 -17.95 8.02 16.57
N GLY A 314 -16.99 8.89 16.93
CA GLY A 314 -16.11 8.71 18.08
C GLY A 314 -15.13 7.55 17.90
N HIS A 315 -14.79 6.87 19.01
CA HIS A 315 -13.89 5.72 18.94
C HIS A 315 -14.60 4.50 18.34
N PHE A 316 -14.05 4.01 17.23
CA PHE A 316 -14.45 2.75 16.64
C PHE A 316 -14.13 1.58 17.58
N VAL A 317 -15.15 0.81 17.94
CA VAL A 317 -14.98 -0.49 18.61
C VAL A 317 -15.47 -1.54 17.63
N ALA A 318 -14.54 -2.34 17.14
CA ALA A 318 -14.86 -3.43 16.22
C ALA A 318 -15.92 -4.35 16.83
N TYR A 319 -16.89 -4.75 16.01
CA TYR A 319 -17.93 -5.73 16.37
C TYR A 319 -18.83 -5.38 17.56
N ARG A 320 -18.96 -4.09 17.92
CA ARG A 320 -19.84 -3.58 18.99
C ARG A 320 -21.31 -4.05 18.89
N GLY A 321 -21.77 -4.48 17.70
CA GLY A 321 -23.11 -5.01 17.45
C GLY A 321 -23.21 -6.52 17.19
N LEU A 322 -22.09 -7.27 17.22
CA LEU A 322 -22.18 -8.73 17.16
C LEU A 322 -22.58 -9.27 18.52
N PRO A 323 -23.63 -10.11 18.62
CA PRO A 323 -23.95 -10.78 19.88
C PRO A 323 -22.73 -11.56 20.34
N ALA A 324 -22.42 -11.45 21.64
CA ALA A 324 -21.40 -12.30 22.25
C ALA A 324 -21.79 -13.75 21.95
N ARG A 325 -21.05 -14.42 21.07
CA ARG A 325 -21.30 -15.83 20.79
C ARG A 325 -20.91 -16.62 22.04
N SER A 326 -21.94 -17.15 22.70
CA SER A 326 -21.89 -18.01 23.88
C SER A 326 -20.92 -19.18 23.72
#